data_AF-A0A2E4AJ32-F1
#
_entry.id   AF-A0A2E4AJ32-F1
#
_cell.length_a   1.000
_cell.length_b   1.000
_cell.length_c   1.000
_cell.angle_alpha   90.00
_cell.angle_beta   90.00
_cell.angle_gamma   90.00
#
_symmetry.space_group_name_H-M   'P 1'
#
loop_
_entity.id
_entity.type
_entity.pdbx_description
1 polymer ?
#
loop_
_entity_poly.entity_id
_entity_poly.type
_entity_poly.pdbx_seq_one_letter_code
_entity_poly.pdbx_strand_id
1 'polypeptide(L)'
;MIQPESESDEILTVGQLRDEIAEQLLTAGIEDYEISARRIVEEATGVGFDLHLLEDKKPVTQRVVSRVDAMSQRRASGEPLQYVIGSWGFRQLDLAVDSRALIPRPETEVVAGFGIDVLQQMSDSAESGLLVADLGTGSGAIALSIAQEVPQARVCATDISEEALALARSNLAGLGTNAARVSLHHGDWFAALPTEAFGKLDLLISNPPYISPDDDLPKVVKDWEPQTALIGGKDGFVYLDTLVQQGRNWLRPGGWLVLECGSNQAQRLCELAISRGYDAPKIGHDLSGAQRLVTARRPIDDVDQSDLEAGRDALQRGALVVAPTDTLPGLLAKYDDTAAVEASYEAKQRPRNQPVPVLVSGLAQAEQLVQLDQRARSLIGEHWPGALTIVAKRLHGDDPIHGGDTLGVRCPNPGWLRLLIDQSGPVTGSSANLHGVDTMLNAHDAAATLAVEVGHVIEGTSQGGLASTVLDATGDSLIVLREGAVDIKCD
;
A
#
# COMPACT_ATOMS: atom_id res chain seq x y z
N MET A 1 74.99 23.44 -17.62
CA MET A 1 73.93 22.68 -18.32
C MET A 1 73.03 22.11 -17.25
N ILE A 2 71.86 22.74 -17.13
CA ILE A 2 70.57 22.31 -16.57
C ILE A 2 70.62 21.04 -15.69
N GLN A 3 70.50 21.24 -14.38
CA GLN A 3 70.10 20.19 -13.43
C GLN A 3 68.70 19.68 -13.81
N PRO A 4 68.42 18.37 -13.74
CA PRO A 4 67.05 17.91 -13.86
C PRO A 4 66.27 18.50 -12.68
N GLU A 5 65.15 19.16 -12.99
CA GLU A 5 64.18 19.60 -11.99
C GLU A 5 63.80 18.38 -11.15
N SER A 6 64.03 18.48 -9.84
CA SER A 6 63.45 17.53 -8.90
C SER A 6 61.95 17.75 -8.92
N GLU A 7 61.21 16.90 -9.64
CA GLU A 7 59.82 16.62 -9.29
C GLU A 7 59.83 16.26 -7.80
N SER A 8 59.27 17.13 -6.98
CA SER A 8 59.05 16.81 -5.58
C SER A 8 58.10 15.63 -5.55
N ASP A 9 58.59 14.45 -5.15
CA ASP A 9 57.78 13.32 -4.66
C ASP A 9 57.08 13.80 -3.38
N GLU A 10 56.11 14.70 -3.53
CA GLU A 10 55.32 15.20 -2.43
C GLU A 10 54.40 14.06 -2.00
N ILE A 11 54.67 13.52 -0.82
CA ILE A 11 53.94 12.37 -0.28
C ILE A 11 52.52 12.84 0.05
N LEU A 12 51.59 12.54 -0.85
CA LEU A 12 50.17 12.84 -0.64
C LEU A 12 49.63 11.97 0.49
N THR A 13 48.96 12.58 1.46
CA THR A 13 48.28 11.87 2.54
C THR A 13 46.80 11.66 2.25
N VAL A 14 46.17 10.73 2.98
CA VAL A 14 44.71 10.47 2.88
C VAL A 14 43.90 11.76 3.08
N GLY A 15 44.27 12.58 4.07
CA GLY A 15 43.59 13.85 4.36
C GLY A 15 43.75 14.86 3.23
N GLN A 16 44.97 15.00 2.68
CA GLN A 16 45.22 15.91 1.54
C GLN A 16 44.42 15.48 0.30
N LEU A 17 44.43 14.18 -0.03
CA LEU A 17 43.65 13.65 -1.15
C LEU A 17 42.15 13.90 -0.96
N ARG A 18 41.60 13.70 0.24
CA ARG A 18 40.19 13.99 0.55
C ARG A 18 39.86 15.46 0.32
N ASP A 19 40.71 16.37 0.80
CA ASP A 19 40.48 17.81 0.71
C ASP A 19 40.56 18.29 -0.76
N GLU A 20 41.49 17.74 -1.55
CA GLU A 20 41.59 17.98 -3.01
C GLU A 20 40.32 17.55 -3.75
N ILE A 21 39.79 16.35 -3.45
CA ILE A 21 38.54 15.87 -4.05
C ILE A 21 37.35 16.71 -3.60
N ALA A 22 37.29 17.14 -2.34
CA ALA A 22 36.22 18.00 -1.85
C ALA A 22 36.18 19.33 -2.61
N GLU A 23 37.34 19.95 -2.86
CA GLU A 23 37.45 21.17 -3.67
C GLU A 23 37.05 20.95 -5.14
N GLN A 24 37.47 19.83 -5.73
CA GLN A 24 37.08 19.44 -7.09
C GLN A 24 35.55 19.31 -7.21
N LEU A 25 34.91 18.61 -6.28
CA LEU A 25 33.46 18.37 -6.30
C LEU A 25 32.67 19.64 -5.99
N LEU A 26 33.17 20.49 -5.08
CA LEU A 26 32.59 21.81 -4.83
C LEU A 26 32.61 22.67 -6.10
N THR A 27 33.74 22.68 -6.81
CA THR A 27 33.89 23.41 -8.08
C THR A 27 32.95 22.88 -9.17
N ALA A 28 32.67 21.57 -9.16
CA ALA A 28 31.70 20.94 -10.05
C ALA A 28 30.23 21.19 -9.66
N GLY A 29 29.97 21.88 -8.54
CA GLY A 29 28.62 22.20 -8.07
C GLY A 29 27.88 21.04 -7.41
N ILE A 30 28.61 20.05 -6.88
CA ILE A 30 28.04 18.92 -6.14
C ILE A 30 27.67 19.39 -4.72
N GLU A 31 26.40 19.30 -4.34
CA GLU A 31 25.90 19.83 -3.06
C GLU A 31 26.47 19.09 -1.84
N ASP A 32 26.61 17.77 -1.93
CA ASP A 32 27.13 16.89 -0.87
C ASP A 32 28.63 16.58 -1.05
N TYR A 33 29.40 17.56 -1.56
CA TYR A 33 30.82 17.40 -1.92
C TYR A 33 31.70 16.83 -0.81
N GLU A 34 31.52 17.28 0.45
CA GLU A 34 32.33 16.81 1.59
C GLU A 34 32.12 15.32 1.88
N ILE A 35 30.85 14.89 1.92
CA ILE A 35 30.48 13.49 2.14
C ILE A 35 30.92 12.65 0.95
N SER A 36 30.72 13.15 -0.28
CA SER A 36 31.15 12.47 -1.50
C SER A 36 32.65 12.23 -1.52
N ALA A 37 33.47 13.26 -1.28
CA ALA A 37 34.93 13.16 -1.26
C ALA A 37 35.40 12.15 -0.21
N ARG A 38 34.83 12.25 1.00
CA ARG A 38 35.12 11.33 2.08
C ARG A 38 34.81 9.88 1.70
N ARG A 39 33.61 9.58 1.22
CA ARG A 39 33.18 8.22 0.88
C ARG A 39 34.00 7.63 -0.27
N ILE A 40 34.35 8.45 -1.27
CA ILE A 40 35.22 8.03 -2.39
C ILE A 40 36.60 7.59 -1.87
N VAL A 41 37.21 8.39 -0.98
CA VAL A 41 38.52 8.06 -0.41
C VAL A 41 38.45 6.83 0.51
N GLU A 42 37.41 6.72 1.35
CA GLU A 42 37.17 5.53 2.18
C GLU A 42 37.11 4.25 1.33
N GLU A 43 36.31 4.26 0.27
CA GLU A 43 36.17 3.11 -0.64
C GLU A 43 37.47 2.79 -1.40
N ALA A 44 38.18 3.81 -1.85
CA ALA A 44 39.43 3.60 -2.59
C ALA A 44 40.56 3.06 -1.71
N THR A 45 40.60 3.46 -0.44
CA THR A 45 41.63 3.08 0.54
C THR A 45 41.30 1.80 1.30
N GLY A 46 40.01 1.44 1.43
CA GLY A 46 39.53 0.38 2.30
C GLY A 46 39.58 0.73 3.80
N VAL A 47 39.77 2.01 4.13
CA VAL A 47 39.84 2.50 5.51
C VAL A 47 38.43 2.92 5.95
N GLY A 48 37.90 2.22 6.95
CA GLY A 48 36.56 2.49 7.48
C GLY A 48 36.45 3.78 8.30
N PHE A 49 35.19 4.20 8.50
CA PHE A 49 34.77 5.41 9.21
C PHE A 49 35.48 5.66 10.56
N ASP A 50 35.76 4.61 11.33
CA ASP A 50 36.27 4.70 12.71
C ASP A 50 37.76 5.05 12.83
N LEU A 51 38.50 5.02 11.72
CA LEU A 51 39.95 5.22 11.72
C LEU A 51 40.38 6.59 11.16
N HIS A 52 39.43 7.43 10.74
CA HIS A 52 39.68 8.62 9.93
C HIS A 52 40.71 9.61 10.55
N LEU A 53 40.55 10.00 11.82
CA LEU A 53 41.48 10.92 12.48
C LEU A 53 42.90 10.35 12.70
N LEU A 54 43.02 9.02 12.76
CA LEU A 54 44.30 8.34 12.95
C LEU A 54 45.03 8.10 11.63
N GLU A 55 44.30 8.14 10.50
CA GLU A 55 44.81 7.76 9.19
C GLU A 55 45.00 8.91 8.21
N ASP A 56 44.52 10.13 8.51
CA ASP A 56 44.67 11.31 7.65
C ASP A 56 46.11 11.63 7.24
N LYS A 57 47.10 11.25 8.07
CA LYS A 57 48.54 11.45 7.80
C LYS A 57 49.20 10.27 7.08
N LYS A 58 48.48 9.18 6.82
CA LYS A 58 49.04 8.03 6.11
C LYS A 58 49.28 8.40 4.64
N PRO A 59 50.43 8.01 4.08
CA PRO A 59 50.70 8.18 2.65
C PRO A 59 49.76 7.31 1.82
N VAL A 60 49.25 7.83 0.71
CA VAL A 60 48.44 7.05 -0.24
C VAL A 60 49.33 6.44 -1.33
N THR A 61 48.89 5.29 -1.87
CA THR A 61 49.59 4.67 -3.00
C THR A 61 49.09 5.26 -4.33
N GLN A 62 49.92 5.19 -5.38
CA GLN A 62 49.50 5.63 -6.72
C GLN A 62 48.22 4.93 -7.22
N ARG A 63 48.01 3.66 -6.83
CA ARG A 63 46.81 2.91 -7.15
C ARG A 63 45.56 3.52 -6.50
N VAL A 64 45.67 3.98 -5.27
CA VAL A 64 44.58 4.68 -4.55
C VAL A 64 44.27 5.98 -5.26
N VAL A 65 45.29 6.79 -5.58
CA VAL A 65 45.12 8.06 -6.30
C VAL A 65 44.37 7.83 -7.62
N SER A 66 44.83 6.91 -8.47
CA SER A 66 44.15 6.62 -9.74
C SER A 66 42.71 6.12 -9.58
N ARG A 67 42.40 5.39 -8.48
CA ARG A 67 41.03 4.93 -8.20
C ARG A 67 40.14 6.08 -7.73
N VAL A 68 40.65 6.93 -6.84
CA VAL A 68 39.96 8.13 -6.36
C VAL A 68 39.68 9.09 -7.51
N ASP A 69 40.65 9.33 -8.38
CA ASP A 69 40.49 10.22 -9.55
C ASP A 69 39.38 9.74 -10.49
N ALA A 70 39.33 8.44 -10.77
CA ALA A 70 38.28 7.87 -11.62
C ALA A 70 36.88 8.02 -10.99
N MET A 71 36.79 7.84 -9.67
CA MET A 71 35.55 7.99 -8.92
C MET A 71 35.11 9.46 -8.79
N SER A 72 36.05 10.36 -8.54
CA SER A 72 35.77 11.80 -8.43
C SER A 72 35.33 12.40 -9.76
N GLN A 73 35.91 11.95 -10.88
CA GLN A 73 35.48 12.35 -12.23
C GLN A 73 34.04 11.91 -12.52
N ARG A 74 33.68 10.68 -12.17
CA ARG A 74 32.30 10.19 -12.26
C ARG A 74 31.34 11.02 -11.38
N ARG A 75 31.70 11.26 -10.12
CA ARG A 75 30.86 12.07 -9.22
C ARG A 75 30.70 13.51 -9.73
N ALA A 76 31.78 14.12 -10.23
CA ALA A 76 31.78 15.48 -10.78
C ALA A 76 30.94 15.62 -12.05
N SER A 77 30.65 14.54 -12.78
CA SER A 77 29.72 14.54 -13.92
C SER A 77 28.25 14.47 -13.50
N GLY A 78 27.98 14.35 -12.20
CA GLY A 78 26.64 14.26 -11.62
C GLY A 78 26.20 12.84 -11.27
N GLU A 79 27.03 11.82 -11.50
CA GLU A 79 26.69 10.43 -11.16
C GLU A 79 26.42 10.27 -9.65
N PRO A 80 25.31 9.61 -9.23
CA PRO A 80 25.01 9.39 -7.82
C PRO A 80 26.19 8.77 -7.08
N LEU A 81 26.50 9.28 -5.88
CA LEU A 81 27.59 8.77 -5.06
C LEU A 81 27.51 7.25 -4.87
N GLN A 82 26.30 6.73 -4.67
CA GLN A 82 26.03 5.31 -4.48
C GLN A 82 26.48 4.47 -5.68
N TYR A 83 26.21 4.91 -6.91
CA TYR A 83 26.69 4.25 -8.13
C TYR A 83 28.20 4.41 -8.33
N VAL A 84 28.77 5.54 -7.92
CA VAL A 84 30.22 5.76 -7.93
C VAL A 84 30.94 4.75 -7.02
N ILE A 85 30.41 4.54 -5.81
CA ILE A 85 30.91 3.57 -4.82
C ILE A 85 30.64 2.13 -5.29
N GLY A 86 29.45 1.87 -5.84
CA GLY A 86 29.02 0.57 -6.35
C GLY A 86 28.41 -0.36 -5.29
N SER A 87 28.43 0.03 -4.02
CA SER A 87 27.69 -0.63 -2.94
C SER A 87 27.04 0.38 -1.99
N TRP A 88 25.95 -0.02 -1.35
CA TRP A 88 25.24 0.80 -0.38
C TRP A 88 24.57 -0.05 0.70
N GLY A 89 24.62 0.43 1.94
CA GLY A 89 23.96 -0.19 3.07
C GLY A 89 22.44 -0.12 2.94
N PHE A 90 21.78 -1.23 3.21
CA PHE A 90 20.33 -1.31 3.38
C PHE A 90 20.01 -2.32 4.48
N ARG A 91 19.48 -1.83 5.61
CA ARG A 91 19.29 -2.63 6.82
C ARG A 91 20.58 -3.36 7.21
N GLN A 92 20.53 -4.70 7.33
CA GLN A 92 21.67 -5.56 7.71
C GLN A 92 22.51 -6.00 6.50
N LEU A 93 22.30 -5.40 5.32
CA LEU A 93 22.94 -5.79 4.06
C LEU A 93 23.81 -4.66 3.52
N ASP A 94 24.89 -5.03 2.84
CA ASP A 94 25.59 -4.16 1.90
C ASP A 94 25.28 -4.67 0.49
N LEU A 95 24.53 -3.88 -0.27
CA LEU A 95 24.00 -4.25 -1.58
C LEU A 95 24.85 -3.61 -2.67
N ALA A 96 25.21 -4.38 -3.69
CA ALA A 96 25.66 -3.79 -4.94
C ALA A 96 24.56 -2.91 -5.54
N VAL A 97 24.95 -1.74 -6.03
CA VAL A 97 24.07 -0.74 -6.63
C VAL A 97 24.71 -0.16 -7.89
N ASP A 98 23.92 -0.03 -8.95
CA ASP A 98 24.30 0.63 -10.20
C ASP A 98 23.05 1.04 -10.96
N SER A 99 23.23 1.63 -12.15
CA SER A 99 22.17 2.20 -12.99
C SER A 99 21.10 1.21 -13.47
N ARG A 100 21.20 -0.09 -13.13
CA ARG A 100 20.20 -1.10 -13.50
C ARG A 100 18.95 -1.06 -12.63
N ALA A 101 19.02 -0.48 -11.42
CA ALA A 101 17.88 -0.39 -10.50
C ALA A 101 17.91 0.89 -9.65
N LEU A 102 16.78 1.19 -9.01
CA LEU A 102 16.66 2.27 -8.03
C LEU A 102 17.69 2.09 -6.91
N ILE A 103 18.36 3.17 -6.51
CA ILE A 103 19.22 3.16 -5.32
C ILE A 103 18.32 2.98 -4.08
N PRO A 104 18.53 1.96 -3.23
CA PRO A 104 17.73 1.74 -2.03
C PRO A 104 17.64 2.99 -1.16
N ARG A 105 16.42 3.35 -0.75
CA ARG A 105 16.15 4.55 0.04
C ARG A 105 16.08 4.23 1.54
N PRO A 106 16.55 5.12 2.43
CA PRO A 106 16.37 4.95 3.87
C PRO A 106 14.92 4.76 4.28
N GLU A 107 13.98 5.45 3.62
CA GLU A 107 12.54 5.32 3.85
C GLU A 107 12.05 3.90 3.59
N THR A 108 12.59 3.23 2.57
CA THR A 108 12.24 1.85 2.22
C THR A 108 12.69 0.85 3.29
N GLU A 109 13.67 1.19 4.15
CA GLU A 109 14.02 0.35 5.30
C GLU A 109 12.89 0.23 6.32
N VAL A 110 12.06 1.29 6.45
CA VAL A 110 10.87 1.29 7.31
C VAL A 110 9.81 0.36 6.74
N VAL A 111 9.64 0.36 5.41
CA VAL A 111 8.71 -0.52 4.70
C VAL A 111 9.11 -1.98 4.87
N ALA A 112 10.37 -2.31 4.60
CA ALA A 112 10.92 -3.65 4.85
C ALA A 112 10.83 -4.03 6.33
N GLY A 113 11.11 -3.11 7.25
CA GLY A 113 11.00 -3.32 8.69
C GLY A 113 9.61 -3.72 9.14
N PHE A 114 8.57 -3.02 8.67
CA PHE A 114 7.19 -3.39 8.97
C PHE A 114 6.86 -4.81 8.48
N GLY A 115 7.26 -5.14 7.25
CA GLY A 115 7.08 -6.49 6.70
C GLY A 115 7.76 -7.57 7.54
N ILE A 116 9.00 -7.32 7.97
CA ILE A 116 9.78 -8.23 8.83
C ILE A 116 9.09 -8.41 10.19
N ASP A 117 8.67 -7.33 10.84
CA ASP A 117 8.01 -7.38 12.16
C ASP A 117 6.72 -8.21 12.11
N VAL A 118 5.90 -8.00 11.07
CA VAL A 118 4.68 -8.79 10.84
C VAL A 118 5.00 -10.27 10.65
N LEU A 119 6.00 -10.60 9.82
CA LEU A 119 6.37 -11.98 9.55
C LEU A 119 6.96 -12.68 10.79
N GLN A 120 7.72 -11.96 11.62
CA GLN A 120 8.25 -12.50 12.88
C GLN A 120 7.11 -12.83 13.85
N GLN A 121 6.13 -11.95 13.99
CA GLN A 121 4.93 -12.22 14.81
C GLN A 121 4.13 -13.42 14.29
N MET A 122 4.06 -13.61 12.97
CA MET A 122 3.42 -14.79 12.38
C MET A 122 4.21 -16.08 12.60
N SER A 123 5.54 -16.00 12.55
CA SER A 123 6.46 -17.14 12.68
C SER A 123 6.30 -17.87 14.02
N ASP A 124 5.89 -17.16 15.08
CA ASP A 124 5.62 -17.76 16.40
C ASP A 124 4.44 -18.75 16.39
N SER A 125 3.53 -18.60 15.43
CA SER A 125 2.30 -19.39 15.32
C SER A 125 2.26 -20.28 14.08
N ALA A 126 3.26 -20.18 13.20
CA ALA A 126 3.24 -20.82 11.90
C ALA A 126 3.76 -22.27 11.99
N GLU A 127 2.88 -23.25 11.74
CA GLU A 127 3.27 -24.66 11.61
C GLU A 127 4.02 -24.93 10.28
N SER A 128 3.82 -24.08 9.27
CA SER A 128 4.49 -24.12 7.97
C SER A 128 5.29 -22.84 7.75
N GLY A 129 6.35 -22.89 6.92
CA GLY A 129 7.10 -21.70 6.52
C GLY A 129 6.21 -20.63 5.87
N LEU A 130 6.67 -19.38 5.91
CA LEU A 130 5.93 -18.21 5.41
C LEU A 130 6.24 -17.97 3.93
N LEU A 131 5.24 -17.57 3.15
CA LEU A 131 5.38 -17.23 1.74
C LEU A 131 5.20 -15.74 1.51
N VAL A 132 6.20 -15.10 0.92
CA VAL A 132 6.28 -13.65 0.73
C VAL A 132 6.45 -13.33 -0.74
N ALA A 133 5.79 -12.28 -1.23
CA ALA A 133 6.06 -11.69 -2.53
C ALA A 133 6.61 -10.26 -2.40
N ASP A 134 7.70 -9.97 -3.10
CA ASP A 134 8.25 -8.62 -3.31
C ASP A 134 8.09 -8.25 -4.78
N LEU A 135 7.21 -7.30 -5.08
CA LEU A 135 6.89 -6.91 -6.47
C LEU A 135 7.63 -5.62 -6.85
N GLY A 136 8.39 -5.65 -7.94
CA GLY A 136 9.31 -4.55 -8.29
C GLY A 136 10.56 -4.55 -7.41
N THR A 137 11.20 -5.71 -7.27
CA THR A 137 12.27 -5.94 -6.28
C THR A 137 13.53 -5.09 -6.50
N GLY A 138 13.75 -4.59 -7.72
CA GLY A 138 14.91 -3.76 -8.05
C GLY A 138 16.22 -4.49 -7.78
N SER A 139 17.03 -3.93 -6.87
CA SER A 139 18.28 -4.52 -6.41
C SER A 139 18.12 -5.72 -5.47
N GLY A 140 16.88 -6.09 -5.13
CA GLY A 140 16.55 -7.12 -4.15
C GLY A 140 16.45 -6.60 -2.71
N ALA A 141 16.52 -5.30 -2.49
CA ALA A 141 16.67 -4.72 -1.15
C ALA A 141 15.66 -5.27 -0.13
N ILE A 142 14.35 -5.18 -0.43
CA ILE A 142 13.30 -5.67 0.46
C ILE A 142 13.34 -7.20 0.59
N ALA A 143 13.33 -7.92 -0.54
CA ALA A 143 13.31 -9.38 -0.57
C ALA A 143 14.49 -10.01 0.20
N LEU A 144 15.71 -9.51 -0.01
CA LEU A 144 16.91 -10.05 0.61
C LEU A 144 16.97 -9.73 2.10
N SER A 145 16.51 -8.54 2.53
CA SER A 145 16.40 -8.22 3.96
C SER A 145 15.40 -9.14 4.67
N ILE A 146 14.24 -9.41 4.06
CA ILE A 146 13.27 -10.36 4.61
C ILE A 146 13.88 -11.75 4.72
N ALA A 147 14.56 -12.25 3.67
CA ALA A 147 15.21 -13.56 3.72
C ALA A 147 16.34 -13.64 4.76
N GLN A 148 17.06 -12.54 5.01
CA GLN A 148 18.12 -12.46 6.02
C GLN A 148 17.56 -12.48 7.45
N GLU A 149 16.49 -11.74 7.70
CA GLU A 149 15.99 -11.44 9.05
C GLU A 149 14.83 -12.35 9.47
N VAL A 150 14.20 -13.07 8.54
CA VAL A 150 13.11 -14.02 8.79
C VAL A 150 13.47 -15.40 8.23
N PRO A 151 14.12 -16.28 9.00
CA PRO A 151 14.58 -17.59 8.52
C PRO A 151 13.49 -18.53 7.99
N GLN A 152 12.24 -18.34 8.44
CA GLN A 152 11.08 -19.13 8.01
C GLN A 152 10.46 -18.63 6.69
N ALA A 153 10.84 -17.44 6.22
CA ALA A 153 10.27 -16.85 5.02
C ALA A 153 10.91 -17.40 3.74
N ARG A 154 10.06 -17.76 2.79
CA ARG A 154 10.38 -18.01 1.38
C ARG A 154 9.88 -16.82 0.58
N VAL A 155 10.77 -16.19 -0.18
CA VAL A 155 10.49 -14.94 -0.90
C VAL A 155 10.47 -15.17 -2.41
N CYS A 156 9.38 -14.76 -3.04
CA CYS A 156 9.25 -14.62 -4.48
C CYS A 156 9.42 -13.14 -4.85
N ALA A 157 10.60 -12.78 -5.34
CA ALA A 157 10.91 -11.44 -5.80
C ALA A 157 10.68 -11.37 -7.32
N THR A 158 10.02 -10.31 -7.78
CA THR A 158 9.71 -10.12 -9.19
C THR A 158 10.12 -8.73 -9.67
N ASP A 159 10.48 -8.63 -10.93
CA ASP A 159 10.70 -7.34 -11.59
C ASP A 159 10.42 -7.47 -13.09
N ILE A 160 10.03 -6.36 -13.72
CA ILE A 160 9.84 -6.26 -15.17
C ILE A 160 11.18 -6.01 -15.90
N SER A 161 12.21 -5.58 -15.17
CA SER A 161 13.54 -5.31 -15.71
C SER A 161 14.46 -6.52 -15.51
N GLU A 162 14.86 -7.18 -16.60
CA GLU A 162 15.89 -8.23 -16.56
C GLU A 162 17.22 -7.71 -15.99
N GLU A 163 17.55 -6.44 -16.25
CA GLU A 163 18.76 -5.79 -15.74
C GLU A 163 18.69 -5.60 -14.21
N ALA A 164 17.53 -5.20 -13.67
CA ALA A 164 17.33 -5.12 -12.24
C ALA A 164 17.44 -6.52 -11.60
N LEU A 165 16.84 -7.54 -12.19
CA LEU A 165 16.97 -8.92 -11.72
C LEU A 165 18.40 -9.46 -11.82
N ALA A 166 19.19 -9.00 -12.78
CA ALA A 166 20.61 -9.34 -12.86
C ALA A 166 21.38 -8.75 -11.66
N LEU A 167 21.08 -7.51 -11.27
CA LEU A 167 21.64 -6.89 -10.07
C LEU A 167 21.15 -7.59 -8.79
N ALA A 168 19.85 -7.87 -8.67
CA ALA A 168 19.29 -8.63 -7.55
C ALA A 168 19.93 -10.01 -7.42
N ARG A 169 20.26 -10.67 -8.54
CA ARG A 169 20.95 -11.97 -8.55
C ARG A 169 22.39 -11.86 -8.05
N SER A 170 23.10 -10.78 -8.38
CA SER A 170 24.42 -10.49 -7.82
C SER A 170 24.36 -10.30 -6.31
N ASN A 171 23.39 -9.53 -5.81
CA ASN A 171 23.18 -9.34 -4.37
C ASN A 171 22.75 -10.63 -3.66
N LEU A 172 21.87 -11.40 -4.28
CA LEU A 172 21.41 -12.70 -3.78
C LEU A 172 22.58 -13.67 -3.57
N ALA A 173 23.58 -13.67 -4.47
CA ALA A 173 24.76 -14.51 -4.33
C ALA A 173 25.59 -14.18 -3.07
N GLY A 174 25.54 -12.92 -2.61
CA GLY A 174 26.18 -12.47 -1.37
C GLY A 174 25.47 -12.90 -0.07
N LEU A 175 24.21 -13.37 -0.15
CA LEU A 175 23.39 -13.69 1.02
C LEU A 175 23.73 -15.05 1.68
N GLY A 176 24.64 -15.83 1.10
CA GLY A 176 25.04 -17.13 1.62
C GLY A 176 23.91 -18.17 1.60
N THR A 177 23.74 -18.95 2.67
CA THR A 177 22.74 -20.04 2.73
C THR A 177 21.29 -19.53 2.69
N ASN A 178 21.06 -18.26 3.06
CA ASN A 178 19.75 -17.63 3.02
C ASN A 178 19.24 -17.46 1.58
N ALA A 179 20.15 -17.41 0.59
CA ALA A 179 19.80 -17.29 -0.82
C ALA A 179 18.88 -18.42 -1.31
N ALA A 180 18.96 -19.62 -0.71
CA ALA A 180 18.13 -20.77 -1.09
C ALA A 180 16.62 -20.55 -0.85
N ARG A 181 16.24 -19.51 -0.10
CA ARG A 181 14.85 -19.16 0.19
C ARG A 181 14.30 -18.04 -0.68
N VAL A 182 15.11 -17.49 -1.59
CA VAL A 182 14.69 -16.41 -2.49
C VAL A 182 14.64 -16.94 -3.93
N SER A 183 13.55 -16.64 -4.61
CA SER A 183 13.36 -16.92 -6.04
C SER A 183 13.11 -15.61 -6.78
N LEU A 184 13.78 -15.45 -7.92
CA LEU A 184 13.68 -14.26 -8.77
C LEU A 184 12.92 -14.62 -10.04
N HIS A 185 11.83 -13.89 -10.33
CA HIS A 185 10.99 -14.13 -11.52
C HIS A 185 10.88 -12.86 -12.36
N HIS A 186 11.06 -13.00 -13.66
CA HIS A 186 10.92 -11.89 -14.61
C HIS A 186 9.49 -11.82 -15.12
N GLY A 187 8.90 -10.61 -15.08
CA GLY A 187 7.61 -10.34 -15.69
C GLY A 187 6.87 -9.18 -15.01
N ASP A 188 5.66 -8.95 -15.47
CA ASP A 188 4.85 -7.82 -15.05
C ASP A 188 4.03 -8.15 -13.79
N TRP A 189 4.33 -7.48 -12.68
CA TRP A 189 3.63 -7.60 -11.39
C TRP A 189 3.25 -9.04 -11.04
N PHE A 190 1.95 -9.33 -10.99
CA PHE A 190 1.39 -10.62 -10.60
C PHE A 190 1.55 -11.70 -11.65
N ALA A 191 1.75 -11.36 -12.93
CA ALA A 191 1.97 -12.33 -13.99
C ALA A 191 3.31 -13.05 -13.86
N ALA A 192 4.28 -12.45 -13.15
CA ALA A 192 5.56 -13.05 -12.83
C ALA A 192 5.51 -14.03 -11.64
N LEU A 193 4.46 -13.96 -10.82
CA LEU A 193 4.36 -14.80 -9.63
C LEU A 193 4.01 -16.25 -10.00
N PRO A 194 4.59 -17.24 -9.30
CA PRO A 194 4.21 -18.64 -9.49
C PRO A 194 2.74 -18.87 -9.16
N THR A 195 2.01 -19.56 -10.04
CA THR A 195 0.57 -19.80 -9.89
C THR A 195 0.18 -20.49 -8.58
N GLU A 196 1.08 -21.30 -8.02
CA GLU A 196 0.91 -21.99 -6.76
C GLU A 196 0.84 -21.06 -5.54
N ALA A 197 1.29 -19.80 -5.68
CA ALA A 197 1.24 -18.78 -4.65
C ALA A 197 -0.11 -18.05 -4.57
N PHE A 198 -0.99 -18.23 -5.57
CA PHE A 198 -2.31 -17.62 -5.60
C PHE A 198 -3.13 -17.99 -4.36
N GLY A 199 -3.64 -16.98 -3.65
CA GLY A 199 -4.37 -17.12 -2.38
C GLY A 199 -3.55 -17.65 -1.20
N LYS A 200 -2.21 -17.66 -1.27
CA LYS A 200 -1.35 -18.28 -0.24
C LYS A 200 -0.31 -17.35 0.38
N LEU A 201 -0.14 -16.13 -0.13
CA LEU A 201 0.88 -15.20 0.39
C LEU A 201 0.52 -14.76 1.81
N ASP A 202 1.49 -14.90 2.73
CA ASP A 202 1.45 -14.32 4.07
C ASP A 202 1.69 -12.81 4.03
N LEU A 203 2.57 -12.36 3.13
CA LEU A 203 2.91 -10.97 2.90
C LEU A 203 3.08 -10.70 1.41
N LEU A 204 2.45 -9.63 0.93
CA LEU A 204 2.77 -8.96 -0.32
C LEU A 204 3.32 -7.58 0.03
N ILE A 205 4.56 -7.32 -0.38
CA ILE A 205 5.26 -6.07 -0.15
C ILE A 205 5.77 -5.49 -1.47
N SER A 206 5.78 -4.16 -1.59
CA SER A 206 6.33 -3.48 -2.76
C SER A 206 6.71 -2.05 -2.46
N ASN A 207 7.81 -1.60 -3.06
CA ASN A 207 8.08 -0.19 -3.32
C ASN A 207 7.89 0.06 -4.84
N PRO A 208 6.65 0.28 -5.30
CA PRO A 208 6.40 0.48 -6.72
C PRO A 208 6.80 1.90 -7.17
N PRO A 209 6.97 2.14 -8.47
CA PRO A 209 7.07 3.49 -8.99
C PRO A 209 5.80 4.28 -8.64
N TYR A 210 5.94 5.44 -8.00
CA TYR A 210 4.80 6.24 -7.53
C TYR A 210 4.88 7.74 -7.89
N ILE A 211 5.88 8.14 -8.68
CA ILE A 211 6.12 9.54 -9.03
C ILE A 211 5.32 9.92 -10.27
N SER A 212 4.77 11.13 -10.30
CA SER A 212 4.13 11.70 -11.48
C SER A 212 5.18 12.21 -12.48
N PRO A 213 4.97 12.08 -13.80
CA PRO A 213 5.83 12.70 -14.82
C PRO A 213 5.99 14.23 -14.68
N ASP A 214 5.02 14.87 -14.03
CA ASP A 214 4.99 16.32 -13.79
C ASP A 214 5.73 16.75 -12.52
N ASP A 215 6.17 15.80 -11.68
CA ASP A 215 6.90 16.11 -10.44
C ASP A 215 8.32 16.58 -10.75
N ASP A 216 8.78 17.62 -10.04
CA ASP A 216 10.15 18.11 -10.17
C ASP A 216 11.10 17.21 -9.38
N LEU A 217 11.92 16.45 -10.11
CA LEU A 217 12.89 15.53 -9.54
C LEU A 217 14.29 16.15 -9.52
N PRO A 218 15.07 15.89 -8.45
CA PRO A 218 16.49 16.22 -8.46
C PRO A 218 17.17 15.66 -9.71
N LYS A 219 18.03 16.45 -10.36
CA LYS A 219 18.71 16.07 -11.61
C LYS A 219 19.44 14.72 -11.48
N VAL A 220 20.10 14.50 -10.35
CA VAL A 220 20.80 13.25 -10.05
C VAL A 220 19.88 12.01 -10.13
N VAL A 221 18.62 12.13 -9.73
CA VAL A 221 17.62 11.06 -9.82
C VAL A 221 17.14 10.94 -11.27
N LYS A 222 16.74 12.07 -11.86
CA LYS A 222 16.14 12.14 -13.20
C LYS A 222 17.08 11.64 -14.31
N ASP A 223 18.37 11.95 -14.19
CA ASP A 223 19.36 11.72 -15.24
C ASP A 223 20.05 10.35 -15.12
N TRP A 224 20.02 9.71 -13.94
CA TRP A 224 20.79 8.48 -13.67
C TRP A 224 19.98 7.27 -13.24
N GLU A 225 18.84 7.44 -12.56
CA GLU A 225 18.04 6.31 -12.10
C GLU A 225 17.02 5.88 -13.18
N PRO A 226 16.70 4.58 -13.29
CA PRO A 226 15.76 4.11 -14.31
C PRO A 226 14.38 4.76 -14.16
N GLN A 227 13.89 5.43 -15.22
CA GLN A 227 12.55 6.03 -15.21
C GLN A 227 11.44 5.01 -14.93
N THR A 228 11.63 3.76 -15.36
CA THR A 228 10.70 2.65 -15.11
C THR A 228 10.58 2.30 -13.62
N ALA A 229 11.57 2.67 -12.80
CA ALA A 229 11.54 2.48 -11.34
C ALA A 229 10.97 3.70 -10.60
N LEU A 230 10.76 4.84 -11.28
CA LEU A 230 10.32 6.10 -10.69
C LEU A 230 8.85 6.43 -11.02
N ILE A 231 8.50 6.36 -12.30
CA ILE A 231 7.24 6.89 -12.82
C ILE A 231 6.07 5.91 -12.63
N GLY A 232 5.10 6.31 -11.81
CA GLY A 232 3.92 5.50 -11.43
C GLY A 232 2.70 5.68 -12.34
N GLY A 233 2.91 6.03 -13.61
CA GLY A 233 1.84 6.39 -14.55
C GLY A 233 1.44 7.87 -14.47
N LYS A 234 0.27 8.24 -14.98
CA LYS A 234 -0.11 9.65 -15.25
C LYS A 234 -0.05 10.56 -14.02
N ASP A 235 -0.49 10.07 -12.87
CA ASP A 235 -0.52 10.79 -11.59
C ASP A 235 0.34 10.11 -10.51
N GLY A 236 1.20 9.19 -10.92
CA GLY A 236 1.99 8.37 -10.00
C GLY A 236 1.19 7.28 -9.26
N PHE A 237 -0.11 7.11 -9.50
CA PHE A 237 -0.95 6.23 -8.67
C PHE A 237 -1.34 4.91 -9.35
N VAL A 238 -0.98 4.70 -10.63
CA VAL A 238 -1.46 3.57 -11.44
C VAL A 238 -1.03 2.22 -10.86
N TYR A 239 0.22 2.10 -10.42
CA TYR A 239 0.72 0.83 -9.87
C TYR A 239 0.25 0.59 -8.44
N LEU A 240 0.11 1.63 -7.62
CA LEU A 240 -0.52 1.53 -6.31
C LEU A 240 -1.96 1.00 -6.44
N ASP A 241 -2.72 1.52 -7.40
CA ASP A 241 -4.08 1.04 -7.69
C ASP A 241 -4.09 -0.42 -8.14
N THR A 242 -3.21 -0.79 -9.07
CA THR A 242 -3.05 -2.16 -9.56
C THR A 242 -2.74 -3.15 -8.44
N LEU A 243 -1.80 -2.80 -7.54
CA LEU A 243 -1.34 -3.65 -6.45
C LEU A 243 -2.41 -3.89 -5.40
N VAL A 244 -3.18 -2.88 -5.03
CA VAL A 244 -4.30 -3.05 -4.08
C VAL A 244 -5.41 -3.89 -4.71
N GLN A 245 -5.74 -3.65 -5.98
CA GLN A 245 -6.82 -4.38 -6.65
C GLN A 245 -6.53 -5.88 -6.78
N GLN A 246 -5.33 -6.22 -7.25
CA GLN A 246 -4.99 -7.62 -7.53
C GLN A 246 -4.40 -8.32 -6.31
N GLY A 247 -3.73 -7.60 -5.41
CA GLY A 247 -3.02 -8.18 -4.26
C GLY A 247 -3.91 -9.03 -3.35
N ARG A 248 -5.18 -8.65 -3.19
CA ARG A 248 -6.14 -9.37 -2.33
C ARG A 248 -6.33 -10.82 -2.76
N ASN A 249 -6.26 -11.10 -4.07
CA ASN A 249 -6.44 -12.44 -4.62
C ASN A 249 -5.24 -13.35 -4.33
N TRP A 250 -4.06 -12.77 -4.14
CA TRP A 250 -2.81 -13.51 -3.90
C TRP A 250 -2.55 -13.75 -2.41
N LEU A 251 -3.03 -12.85 -1.54
CA LEU A 251 -2.94 -13.01 -0.10
C LEU A 251 -3.83 -14.15 0.38
N ARG A 252 -3.36 -14.94 1.33
CA ARG A 252 -4.25 -15.83 2.10
C ARG A 252 -5.16 -15.01 3.02
N PRO A 253 -6.26 -15.57 3.53
CA PRO A 253 -7.01 -14.94 4.62
C PRO A 253 -6.08 -14.57 5.78
N GLY A 254 -6.13 -13.32 6.21
CA GLY A 254 -5.23 -12.76 7.22
C GLY A 254 -3.80 -12.45 6.75
N GLY A 255 -3.48 -12.55 5.46
CA GLY A 255 -2.22 -12.09 4.88
C GLY A 255 -2.15 -10.56 4.77
N TRP A 256 -0.94 -10.00 4.73
CA TRP A 256 -0.70 -8.55 4.73
C TRP A 256 -0.31 -8.00 3.37
N LEU A 257 -0.81 -6.80 3.08
CA LEU A 257 -0.35 -5.91 2.03
C LEU A 257 0.46 -4.77 2.67
N VAL A 258 1.64 -4.48 2.13
CA VAL A 258 2.49 -3.37 2.56
C VAL A 258 3.03 -2.64 1.32
N LEU A 259 2.63 -1.40 1.12
CA LEU A 259 3.01 -0.62 -0.06
C LEU A 259 3.68 0.69 0.35
N GLU A 260 4.87 0.96 -0.18
CA GLU A 260 5.45 2.31 -0.15
C GLU A 260 4.65 3.24 -1.08
N CYS A 261 4.50 4.51 -0.71
CA CYS A 261 3.84 5.52 -1.53
C CYS A 261 4.39 6.93 -1.22
N GLY A 262 4.07 7.89 -2.10
CA GLY A 262 4.29 9.30 -1.83
C GLY A 262 3.45 9.79 -0.65
N SER A 263 3.96 10.77 0.11
CA SER A 263 3.29 11.28 1.31
C SER A 263 1.91 11.90 1.02
N ASN A 264 1.72 12.48 -0.16
CA ASN A 264 0.44 13.02 -0.63
C ASN A 264 -0.53 11.94 -1.16
N GLN A 265 -0.08 10.69 -1.35
CA GLN A 265 -0.87 9.59 -1.88
C GLN A 265 -1.40 8.65 -0.79
N ALA A 266 -0.82 8.67 0.41
CA ALA A 266 -1.11 7.71 1.47
C ALA A 266 -2.60 7.68 1.87
N GLN A 267 -3.25 8.84 1.97
CA GLN A 267 -4.68 8.92 2.27
C GLN A 267 -5.54 8.25 1.18
N ARG A 268 -5.30 8.58 -0.08
CA ARG A 268 -6.00 8.00 -1.24
C ARG A 268 -5.77 6.48 -1.31
N LEU A 269 -4.57 6.03 -1.00
CA LEU A 269 -4.21 4.60 -0.98
C LEU A 269 -4.90 3.86 0.17
N CYS A 270 -4.99 4.47 1.34
CA CYS A 270 -5.74 3.93 2.48
C CYS A 270 -7.22 3.77 2.13
N GLU A 271 -7.83 4.80 1.54
CA GLU A 271 -9.23 4.78 1.11
C GLU A 271 -9.50 3.73 0.02
N LEU A 272 -8.57 3.56 -0.92
CA LEU A 272 -8.65 2.50 -1.92
C LEU A 272 -8.59 1.11 -1.27
N ALA A 273 -7.69 0.89 -0.29
CA ALA A 273 -7.64 -0.38 0.43
C ALA A 273 -8.96 -0.66 1.17
N ILE A 274 -9.60 0.35 1.76
CA ILE A 274 -10.93 0.23 2.37
C ILE A 274 -11.96 -0.24 1.32
N SER A 275 -12.02 0.42 0.16
CA SER A 275 -13.03 0.10 -0.87
C SER A 275 -12.81 -1.27 -1.51
N ARG A 276 -11.55 -1.70 -1.62
CA ARG A 276 -11.18 -3.04 -2.09
C ARG A 276 -11.31 -4.13 -1.02
N GLY A 277 -11.93 -3.82 0.11
CA GLY A 277 -12.33 -4.83 1.09
C GLY A 277 -11.17 -5.40 1.90
N TYR A 278 -10.13 -4.60 2.11
CA TYR A 278 -9.11 -4.89 3.12
C TYR A 278 -9.58 -4.44 4.51
N ASP A 279 -9.03 -5.11 5.51
CA ASP A 279 -9.19 -4.79 6.93
C ASP A 279 -8.03 -3.98 7.47
N ALA A 280 -8.37 -3.16 8.46
CA ALA A 280 -7.46 -2.32 9.23
C ALA A 280 -6.39 -1.59 8.38
N PRO A 281 -6.75 -0.92 7.28
CA PRO A 281 -5.78 -0.14 6.52
C PRO A 281 -5.22 0.98 7.39
N LYS A 282 -3.90 1.15 7.39
CA LYS A 282 -3.18 2.12 8.21
C LYS A 282 -2.09 2.81 7.42
N ILE A 283 -1.95 4.11 7.67
CA ILE A 283 -0.86 4.91 7.15
C ILE A 283 0.31 4.85 8.14
N GLY A 284 1.45 4.36 7.68
CA GLY A 284 2.72 4.39 8.40
C GLY A 284 3.56 5.61 8.00
N HIS A 285 4.50 5.96 8.87
CA HIS A 285 5.39 7.11 8.71
C HIS A 285 6.84 6.66 8.68
N ASP A 286 7.68 7.38 7.93
CA ASP A 286 9.13 7.21 7.99
C ASP A 286 9.74 7.88 9.24
N LEU A 287 11.07 7.78 9.40
CA LEU A 287 11.80 8.35 10.54
C LEU A 287 11.76 9.88 10.59
N SER A 288 11.41 10.55 9.49
CA SER A 288 11.20 12.01 9.46
C SER A 288 9.78 12.41 9.90
N GLY A 289 8.89 11.43 10.10
CA GLY A 289 7.48 11.64 10.41
C GLY A 289 6.61 11.89 9.19
N ALA A 290 7.13 11.73 7.96
CA ALA A 290 6.32 11.83 6.75
C ALA A 290 5.58 10.52 6.49
N GLN A 291 4.34 10.62 5.99
CA GLN A 291 3.57 9.46 5.54
C GLN A 291 4.32 8.75 4.41
N ARG A 292 4.49 7.43 4.50
CA ARG A 292 5.38 6.70 3.60
C ARG A 292 4.86 5.35 3.13
N LEU A 293 4.01 4.71 3.92
CA LEU A 293 3.48 3.40 3.59
C LEU A 293 2.02 3.27 3.96
N VAL A 294 1.31 2.42 3.23
CA VAL A 294 0.00 1.92 3.63
C VAL A 294 0.10 0.42 3.86
N THR A 295 -0.42 0.00 5.00
CA THR A 295 -0.51 -1.42 5.38
C THR A 295 -1.96 -1.80 5.46
N ALA A 296 -2.31 -3.01 5.04
CA ALA A 296 -3.67 -3.50 5.10
C ALA A 296 -3.67 -5.04 5.17
N ARG A 297 -4.79 -5.64 5.56
CA ARG A 297 -4.87 -7.10 5.71
C ARG A 297 -6.03 -7.67 4.92
N ARG A 298 -5.84 -8.83 4.28
CA ARG A 298 -6.99 -9.59 3.76
C ARG A 298 -7.81 -10.09 4.96
N PRO A 299 -9.14 -9.88 4.99
CA PRO A 299 -9.99 -10.38 6.06
C PRO A 299 -9.83 -11.89 6.28
N ILE A 300 -10.04 -12.34 7.52
CA ILE A 300 -10.01 -13.78 7.86
C ILE A 300 -11.34 -14.45 7.49
N ASP A 301 -12.43 -13.70 7.63
CA ASP A 301 -13.82 -14.11 7.42
C ASP A 301 -14.33 -13.76 6.01
N ASP A 302 -13.46 -13.90 5.01
CA ASP A 302 -13.82 -13.70 3.60
C ASP A 302 -14.86 -14.76 3.17
N VAL A 303 -15.82 -14.37 2.33
CA VAL A 303 -16.79 -15.30 1.75
C VAL A 303 -16.18 -16.04 0.55
N ASP A 304 -16.76 -17.18 0.20
CA ASP A 304 -16.34 -17.94 -0.98
C ASP A 304 -16.44 -17.08 -2.25
N GLN A 305 -15.40 -17.13 -3.08
CA GLN A 305 -15.30 -16.27 -4.26
C GLN A 305 -16.47 -16.51 -5.24
N SER A 306 -16.87 -17.77 -5.44
CA SER A 306 -18.02 -18.10 -6.30
C SER A 306 -19.33 -17.53 -5.76
N ASP A 307 -19.45 -17.43 -4.44
CA ASP A 307 -20.63 -16.88 -3.78
C ASP A 307 -20.71 -15.35 -3.96
N LEU A 308 -19.56 -14.68 -3.85
CA LEU A 308 -19.41 -13.26 -4.13
C LEU A 308 -19.73 -12.93 -5.60
N GLU A 309 -19.22 -13.73 -6.54
CA GLU A 309 -19.49 -13.59 -7.98
C GLU A 309 -20.98 -13.78 -8.30
N ALA A 310 -21.63 -14.80 -7.72
CA ALA A 310 -23.06 -15.04 -7.89
C ALA A 310 -23.91 -13.89 -7.33
N GLY A 311 -23.55 -13.37 -6.14
CA GLY A 311 -24.19 -12.20 -5.54
C GLY A 311 -24.06 -10.94 -6.41
N ARG A 312 -22.87 -10.68 -6.96
CA ARG A 312 -22.63 -9.57 -7.90
C ARG A 312 -23.51 -9.70 -9.14
N ASP A 313 -23.51 -10.88 -9.76
CA ASP A 313 -24.26 -11.13 -10.98
C ASP A 313 -25.78 -11.02 -10.75
N ALA A 314 -26.27 -11.39 -9.57
CA ALA A 314 -27.66 -11.18 -9.17
C ALA A 314 -28.00 -9.68 -9.06
N LEU A 315 -27.19 -8.89 -8.35
CA LEU A 315 -27.37 -7.44 -8.22
C LEU A 315 -27.33 -6.73 -9.58
N GLN A 316 -26.41 -7.14 -10.47
CA GLN A 316 -26.28 -6.57 -11.81
C GLN A 316 -27.51 -6.81 -12.70
N ARG A 317 -28.27 -7.88 -12.45
CA ARG A 317 -29.55 -8.15 -13.14
C ARG A 317 -30.77 -7.54 -12.44
N GLY A 318 -30.56 -6.71 -11.42
CA GLY A 318 -31.63 -6.07 -10.64
C GLY A 318 -32.30 -6.98 -9.62
N ALA A 319 -31.74 -8.16 -9.34
CA ALA A 319 -32.28 -9.07 -8.34
C ALA A 319 -31.82 -8.70 -6.93
N LEU A 320 -32.62 -9.08 -5.93
CA LEU A 320 -32.31 -8.89 -4.52
C LEU A 320 -31.29 -9.93 -4.05
N VAL A 321 -30.39 -9.53 -3.15
CA VAL A 321 -29.43 -10.42 -2.50
C VAL A 321 -29.55 -10.32 -0.99
N VAL A 322 -29.53 -11.45 -0.28
CA VAL A 322 -29.40 -11.46 1.18
C VAL A 322 -27.98 -11.85 1.54
N ALA A 323 -27.37 -11.10 2.46
CA ALA A 323 -25.99 -11.36 2.85
C ALA A 323 -25.77 -11.03 4.33
N PRO A 324 -24.83 -11.70 5.03
CA PRO A 324 -24.48 -11.34 6.39
C PRO A 324 -23.90 -9.92 6.45
N THR A 325 -24.08 -9.22 7.57
CA THR A 325 -23.39 -7.93 7.80
C THR A 325 -22.75 -7.91 9.20
N ASP A 326 -22.16 -6.79 9.57
CA ASP A 326 -21.60 -6.58 10.91
C ASP A 326 -22.67 -6.49 12.01
N THR A 327 -23.95 -6.35 11.68
CA THR A 327 -25.05 -6.35 12.65
C THR A 327 -26.03 -7.49 12.40
N LEU A 328 -26.86 -7.38 11.37
CA LEU A 328 -27.90 -8.33 10.99
C LEU A 328 -27.81 -8.60 9.49
N PRO A 329 -28.24 -9.77 8.99
CA PRO A 329 -28.26 -10.01 7.55
C PRO A 329 -29.00 -8.88 6.83
N GLY A 330 -28.42 -8.40 5.74
CA GLY A 330 -28.94 -7.30 4.94
C GLY A 330 -29.64 -7.80 3.69
N LEU A 331 -30.76 -7.16 3.34
CA LEU A 331 -31.38 -7.24 2.03
C LEU A 331 -30.82 -6.13 1.13
N LEU A 332 -30.02 -6.56 0.16
CA LEU A 332 -29.28 -5.71 -0.76
C LEU A 332 -30.06 -5.61 -2.08
N ALA A 333 -30.29 -4.37 -2.50
CA ALA A 333 -30.81 -4.02 -3.82
C ALA A 333 -29.92 -2.93 -4.41
N LYS A 334 -29.65 -3.02 -5.72
CA LYS A 334 -28.83 -2.02 -6.41
C LYS A 334 -29.53 -0.66 -6.38
N TYR A 335 -28.84 0.36 -5.89
CA TYR A 335 -29.48 1.63 -5.53
C TYR A 335 -29.84 2.51 -6.74
N ASP A 336 -29.08 2.43 -7.81
CA ASP A 336 -29.35 3.13 -9.08
C ASP A 336 -30.44 2.44 -9.93
N ASP A 337 -30.93 1.27 -9.50
CA ASP A 337 -32.06 0.55 -10.09
C ASP A 337 -33.31 0.77 -9.26
N THR A 338 -34.17 1.69 -9.72
CA THR A 338 -35.42 2.03 -9.02
C THR A 338 -36.33 0.81 -8.82
N ALA A 339 -36.39 -0.12 -9.78
CA ALA A 339 -37.24 -1.30 -9.66
C ALA A 339 -36.70 -2.26 -8.59
N ALA A 340 -35.38 -2.43 -8.51
CA ALA A 340 -34.75 -3.23 -7.46
C ALA A 340 -34.99 -2.61 -6.07
N VAL A 341 -34.87 -1.28 -5.94
CA VAL A 341 -35.16 -0.59 -4.68
C VAL A 341 -36.63 -0.77 -4.30
N GLU A 342 -37.59 -0.59 -5.23
CA GLU A 342 -39.01 -0.83 -4.96
C GLU A 342 -39.28 -2.27 -4.50
N ALA A 343 -38.68 -3.25 -5.19
CA ALA A 343 -38.78 -4.67 -4.84
C ALA A 343 -38.27 -4.94 -3.41
N SER A 344 -37.24 -4.24 -2.96
CA SER A 344 -36.74 -4.38 -1.58
C SER A 344 -37.75 -3.91 -0.52
N TYR A 345 -38.57 -2.90 -0.82
CA TYR A 345 -39.64 -2.45 0.08
C TYR A 345 -40.79 -3.45 0.11
N GLU A 346 -41.16 -4.00 -1.06
CA GLU A 346 -42.20 -5.02 -1.20
C GLU A 346 -41.82 -6.32 -0.48
N ALA A 347 -40.59 -6.80 -0.67
CA ALA A 347 -40.02 -7.99 -0.01
C ALA A 347 -40.16 -7.96 1.51
N LYS A 348 -40.09 -6.75 2.09
CA LYS A 348 -40.13 -6.52 3.54
C LYS A 348 -41.49 -6.02 4.04
N GLN A 349 -42.44 -5.76 3.14
CA GLN A 349 -43.68 -5.03 3.43
C GLN A 349 -43.41 -3.71 4.19
N ARG A 350 -42.33 -3.01 3.80
CA ARG A 350 -41.85 -1.80 4.49
C ARG A 350 -42.67 -0.59 4.05
N PRO A 351 -43.11 0.28 4.97
CA PRO A 351 -43.72 1.56 4.61
C PRO A 351 -42.77 2.44 3.76
N ARG A 352 -43.26 2.95 2.63
CA ARG A 352 -42.53 3.88 1.74
C ARG A 352 -42.21 5.23 2.36
N ASN A 353 -42.52 5.50 3.62
CA ASN A 353 -42.11 6.70 4.34
C ASN A 353 -40.94 6.46 5.31
N GLN A 354 -40.41 5.23 5.37
CA GLN A 354 -39.27 4.90 6.23
C GLN A 354 -38.00 4.68 5.39
N PRO A 355 -37.10 5.67 5.28
CA PRO A 355 -35.87 5.54 4.51
C PRO A 355 -34.98 4.40 5.00
N VAL A 356 -34.23 3.84 4.06
CA VAL A 356 -33.17 2.87 4.31
C VAL A 356 -31.83 3.51 3.94
N PRO A 357 -30.76 3.26 4.71
CA PRO A 357 -29.46 3.75 4.33
C PRO A 357 -28.97 3.03 3.06
N VAL A 358 -28.12 3.71 2.30
CA VAL A 358 -27.37 3.15 1.17
C VAL A 358 -25.98 2.78 1.66
N LEU A 359 -25.60 1.54 1.40
CA LEU A 359 -24.26 1.05 1.63
C LEU A 359 -23.36 1.43 0.45
N VAL A 360 -22.19 1.95 0.78
CA VAL A 360 -21.13 2.33 -0.15
C VAL A 360 -19.85 1.56 0.15
N SER A 361 -18.96 1.41 -0.82
CA SER A 361 -17.67 0.73 -0.62
C SER A 361 -16.67 1.58 0.15
N GLY A 362 -16.82 2.91 0.15
CA GLY A 362 -15.93 3.85 0.84
C GLY A 362 -16.31 5.30 0.61
N LEU A 363 -15.44 6.22 1.07
CA LEU A 363 -15.66 7.66 0.99
C LEU A 363 -15.85 8.15 -0.45
N ALA A 364 -15.00 7.72 -1.38
CA ALA A 364 -15.07 8.14 -2.78
C ALA A 364 -16.43 7.84 -3.43
N GLN A 365 -17.04 6.69 -3.11
CA GLN A 365 -18.37 6.34 -3.63
C GLN A 365 -19.49 7.11 -2.89
N ALA A 366 -19.34 7.41 -1.60
CA ALA A 366 -20.27 8.30 -0.89
C ALA A 366 -20.28 9.71 -1.50
N GLU A 367 -19.12 10.27 -1.83
CA GLU A 367 -18.99 11.61 -2.42
C GLU A 367 -19.54 11.71 -3.86
N GLN A 368 -19.89 10.59 -4.48
CA GLN A 368 -20.65 10.57 -5.75
C GLN A 368 -22.16 10.69 -5.52
N LEU A 369 -22.64 10.41 -4.31
CA LEU A 369 -24.06 10.39 -3.95
C LEU A 369 -24.49 11.61 -3.14
N VAL A 370 -23.64 12.04 -2.20
CA VAL A 370 -24.00 13.06 -1.20
C VAL A 370 -22.92 14.12 -1.03
N GLN A 371 -23.35 15.31 -0.64
CA GLN A 371 -22.47 16.41 -0.24
C GLN A 371 -22.05 16.24 1.22
N LEU A 372 -20.77 15.92 1.43
CA LEU A 372 -20.18 15.82 2.76
C LEU A 372 -19.41 17.10 3.10
N ASP A 373 -19.56 17.60 4.32
CA ASP A 373 -18.74 18.67 4.86
C ASP A 373 -17.51 18.11 5.61
N GLN A 374 -16.67 18.98 6.17
CA GLN A 374 -15.46 18.54 6.87
C GLN A 374 -15.77 17.75 8.15
N ARG A 375 -16.88 18.03 8.82
CA ARG A 375 -17.26 17.37 10.08
C ARG A 375 -17.69 15.93 9.80
N ALA A 376 -18.53 15.74 8.79
CA ALA A 376 -18.91 14.43 8.29
C ALA A 376 -17.69 13.63 7.83
N ARG A 377 -16.77 14.24 7.06
CA ARG A 377 -15.51 13.58 6.65
C ARG A 377 -14.65 13.15 7.83
N SER A 378 -14.55 13.97 8.87
CA SER A 378 -13.80 13.63 10.08
C SER A 378 -14.37 12.39 10.78
N LEU A 379 -15.69 12.34 10.97
CA LEU A 379 -16.36 11.19 11.59
C LEU A 379 -16.29 9.95 10.71
N ILE A 380 -16.37 10.11 9.39
CA ILE A 380 -16.16 9.01 8.44
C ILE A 380 -14.73 8.46 8.58
N GLY A 381 -13.72 9.31 8.65
CA GLY A 381 -12.33 8.86 8.82
C GLY A 381 -12.07 8.10 10.12
N GLU A 382 -12.87 8.36 11.16
CA GLU A 382 -12.74 7.70 12.46
C GLU A 382 -13.58 6.41 12.58
N HIS A 383 -14.78 6.39 11.99
CA HIS A 383 -15.77 5.34 12.24
C HIS A 383 -16.14 4.50 11.01
N TRP A 384 -15.62 4.83 9.82
CA TRP A 384 -15.75 3.97 8.64
C TRP A 384 -14.44 3.22 8.35
N PRO A 385 -14.53 1.95 7.94
CA PRO A 385 -15.75 1.15 7.77
C PRO A 385 -16.36 0.76 9.12
N GLY A 386 -17.70 0.77 9.24
CA GLY A 386 -18.34 0.51 10.52
C GLY A 386 -19.81 0.91 10.66
N ALA A 387 -20.26 0.98 11.91
CA ALA A 387 -21.67 1.15 12.29
C ALA A 387 -22.11 2.63 12.42
N LEU A 388 -21.60 3.50 11.56
CA LEU A 388 -22.03 4.90 11.47
C LEU A 388 -22.74 5.16 10.13
N THR A 389 -23.92 5.76 10.18
CA THR A 389 -24.68 6.23 9.02
C THR A 389 -24.72 7.76 9.03
N ILE A 390 -24.28 8.38 7.94
CA ILE A 390 -24.32 9.83 7.75
C ILE A 390 -25.46 10.17 6.80
N VAL A 391 -26.43 10.95 7.27
CA VAL A 391 -27.47 11.56 6.44
C VAL A 391 -26.95 12.90 5.94
N ALA A 392 -26.88 13.04 4.63
CA ALA A 392 -26.38 14.23 3.97
C ALA A 392 -27.23 14.59 2.75
N LYS A 393 -27.05 15.80 2.23
CA LYS A 393 -27.78 16.26 1.06
C LYS A 393 -27.34 15.51 -0.19
N ARG A 394 -28.29 15.08 -1.02
CA ARG A 394 -28.02 14.42 -2.30
C ARG A 394 -27.36 15.39 -3.27
N LEU A 395 -26.44 14.88 -4.08
CA LEU A 395 -25.86 15.65 -5.18
C LEU A 395 -26.81 15.76 -6.37
N HIS A 396 -27.62 14.72 -6.62
CA HIS A 396 -28.44 14.61 -7.81
C HIS A 396 -29.83 14.03 -7.50
N GLY A 397 -30.86 14.73 -7.99
CA GLY A 397 -32.25 14.29 -7.94
C GLY A 397 -32.79 14.04 -6.54
N ASP A 398 -34.04 13.59 -6.49
CA ASP A 398 -34.68 13.15 -5.26
C ASP A 398 -34.44 11.65 -5.05
N ASP A 399 -34.61 11.18 -3.81
CA ASP A 399 -34.60 9.74 -3.54
C ASP A 399 -35.71 9.03 -4.32
N PRO A 400 -35.42 7.92 -5.04
CA PRO A 400 -36.36 7.28 -5.95
C PRO A 400 -37.63 6.75 -5.27
N ILE A 401 -37.61 6.53 -3.95
CA ILE A 401 -38.77 6.03 -3.19
C ILE A 401 -39.40 7.12 -2.35
N HIS A 402 -38.59 7.88 -1.61
CA HIS A 402 -39.08 8.83 -0.62
C HIS A 402 -39.30 10.24 -1.17
N GLY A 403 -38.71 10.57 -2.32
CA GLY A 403 -38.81 11.90 -2.93
C GLY A 403 -38.14 13.01 -2.11
N GLY A 404 -37.29 12.67 -1.13
CA GLY A 404 -36.52 13.63 -0.33
C GLY A 404 -35.16 13.98 -0.96
N ASP A 405 -34.60 15.13 -0.58
CA ASP A 405 -33.30 15.61 -1.06
C ASP A 405 -32.11 15.18 -0.18
N THR A 406 -32.34 14.27 0.78
CA THR A 406 -31.32 13.72 1.68
C THR A 406 -31.14 12.21 1.49
N LEU A 407 -29.97 11.70 1.86
CA LEU A 407 -29.65 10.28 1.79
C LEU A 407 -28.75 9.88 2.96
N GLY A 408 -29.11 8.81 3.64
CA GLY A 408 -28.24 8.14 4.61
C GLY A 408 -27.25 7.23 3.90
N VAL A 409 -25.96 7.47 4.06
CA VAL A 409 -24.88 6.62 3.52
C VAL A 409 -24.09 5.94 4.63
N ARG A 410 -23.57 4.74 4.38
CA ARG A 410 -22.76 3.95 5.31
C ARG A 410 -21.74 3.10 4.58
N CYS A 411 -20.50 3.06 5.05
CA CYS A 411 -19.50 2.08 4.62
C CYS A 411 -19.50 0.88 5.60
N PRO A 412 -19.93 -0.33 5.20
CA PRO A 412 -20.09 -1.46 6.12
C PRO A 412 -18.74 -2.09 6.49
N ASN A 413 -18.63 -2.68 7.69
CA ASN A 413 -17.37 -3.29 8.15
C ASN A 413 -16.89 -4.49 7.32
N PRO A 414 -17.73 -5.49 6.94
CA PRO A 414 -17.22 -6.68 6.26
C PRO A 414 -16.54 -6.34 4.93
N GLY A 415 -15.26 -6.72 4.79
CA GLY A 415 -14.45 -6.37 3.63
C GLY A 415 -15.00 -6.92 2.32
N TRP A 416 -15.49 -8.16 2.31
CA TRP A 416 -16.11 -8.77 1.13
C TRP A 416 -17.37 -8.02 0.68
N LEU A 417 -18.14 -7.44 1.60
CA LEU A 417 -19.35 -6.67 1.27
C LEU A 417 -18.96 -5.34 0.61
N ARG A 418 -17.92 -4.68 1.11
CA ARG A 418 -17.35 -3.48 0.45
C ARG A 418 -16.87 -3.81 -0.96
N LEU A 419 -16.20 -4.95 -1.16
CA LEU A 419 -15.77 -5.42 -2.48
C LEU A 419 -16.96 -5.69 -3.42
N LEU A 420 -18.04 -6.32 -2.93
CA LEU A 420 -19.27 -6.53 -3.69
C LEU A 420 -19.90 -5.20 -4.14
N ILE A 421 -19.98 -4.24 -3.23
CA ILE A 421 -20.55 -2.90 -3.47
C ILE A 421 -19.68 -2.11 -4.47
N ASP A 422 -18.35 -2.21 -4.35
CA ASP A 422 -17.42 -1.55 -5.25
C ASP A 422 -17.60 -2.04 -6.70
N GLN A 423 -17.83 -3.33 -6.88
CA GLN A 423 -18.03 -3.96 -8.19
C GLN A 423 -19.46 -3.83 -8.75
N SER A 424 -20.46 -3.72 -7.88
CA SER A 424 -21.88 -3.72 -8.27
C SER A 424 -22.47 -2.32 -8.34
N GLY A 425 -21.88 -1.35 -7.63
CA GLY A 425 -22.46 -0.06 -7.31
C GLY A 425 -23.10 -0.04 -5.91
N PRO A 426 -23.50 1.16 -5.41
CA PRO A 426 -24.14 1.31 -4.10
C PRO A 426 -25.40 0.43 -3.98
N VAL A 427 -25.67 -0.09 -2.79
CA VAL A 427 -26.82 -0.96 -2.51
C VAL A 427 -27.61 -0.51 -1.29
N THR A 428 -28.87 -0.90 -1.16
CA THR A 428 -29.65 -0.66 0.05
C THR A 428 -29.12 -1.46 1.25
N GLY A 429 -29.10 -0.86 2.44
CA GLY A 429 -28.57 -1.43 3.68
C GLY A 429 -29.62 -1.69 4.75
N SER A 430 -30.68 -2.43 4.42
CA SER A 430 -31.77 -2.73 5.35
C SER A 430 -31.73 -4.18 5.81
N SER A 431 -32.11 -4.49 7.06
CA SER A 431 -32.10 -5.87 7.57
C SER A 431 -33.03 -6.82 6.79
N ALA A 432 -32.66 -8.09 6.62
CA ALA A 432 -33.40 -9.07 5.84
C ALA A 432 -34.50 -9.75 6.69
N ASN A 433 -35.59 -9.02 6.93
CA ASN A 433 -36.73 -9.47 7.72
C ASN A 433 -38.01 -8.73 7.29
N LEU A 434 -39.17 -9.34 7.54
CA LEU A 434 -40.45 -8.64 7.50
C LEU A 434 -40.45 -7.48 8.50
N HIS A 435 -41.08 -6.37 8.13
CA HIS A 435 -41.14 -5.19 8.97
C HIS A 435 -41.76 -5.50 10.36
N GLY A 436 -41.00 -5.23 11.43
CA GLY A 436 -41.43 -5.45 12.80
C GLY A 436 -41.18 -6.86 13.36
N VAL A 437 -40.54 -7.75 12.58
CA VAL A 437 -40.14 -9.10 13.02
C VAL A 437 -38.66 -9.12 13.37
N ASP A 438 -38.25 -9.90 14.36
CA ASP A 438 -36.82 -10.07 14.67
C ASP A 438 -36.07 -10.72 13.50
N THR A 439 -34.85 -10.24 13.23
CA THR A 439 -34.03 -10.76 12.12
C THR A 439 -33.20 -11.94 12.60
N MET A 440 -33.27 -13.05 11.87
CA MET A 440 -32.40 -14.21 12.11
C MET A 440 -30.94 -13.82 11.81
N LEU A 441 -29.97 -14.35 12.57
CA LEU A 441 -28.56 -14.00 12.37
C LEU A 441 -27.93 -14.69 11.15
N ASN A 442 -28.45 -15.85 10.78
CA ASN A 442 -28.02 -16.57 9.59
C ASN A 442 -28.70 -16.00 8.34
N ALA A 443 -27.92 -15.77 7.27
CA ALA A 443 -28.41 -15.15 6.04
C ALA A 443 -29.46 -15.99 5.29
N HIS A 444 -29.29 -17.31 5.28
CA HIS A 444 -30.24 -18.25 4.67
C HIS A 444 -31.59 -18.23 5.40
N ASP A 445 -31.55 -18.33 6.74
CA ASP A 445 -32.76 -18.27 7.57
C ASP A 445 -33.46 -16.91 7.43
N ALA A 446 -32.69 -15.82 7.36
CA ALA A 446 -33.23 -14.48 7.15
C ALA A 446 -33.94 -14.36 5.80
N ALA A 447 -33.33 -14.86 4.72
CA ALA A 447 -33.93 -14.88 3.38
C ALA A 447 -35.25 -15.65 3.35
N ALA A 448 -35.34 -16.78 4.05
CA ALA A 448 -36.57 -17.59 4.12
C ALA A 448 -37.75 -16.88 4.80
N THR A 449 -37.52 -15.79 5.53
CA THR A 449 -38.59 -14.98 6.14
C THR A 449 -39.21 -13.94 5.21
N LEU A 450 -38.58 -13.65 4.07
CA LEU A 450 -39.01 -12.58 3.17
C LEU A 450 -40.27 -12.96 2.37
N ALA A 451 -41.02 -11.95 1.94
CA ALA A 451 -42.26 -12.14 1.18
C ALA A 451 -42.01 -12.55 -0.29
N VAL A 452 -40.76 -12.47 -0.76
CA VAL A 452 -40.36 -12.76 -2.14
C VAL A 452 -39.11 -13.63 -2.16
N GLU A 453 -38.96 -14.39 -3.23
CA GLU A 453 -37.71 -15.12 -3.50
C GLU A 453 -36.62 -14.12 -3.91
N VAL A 454 -35.43 -14.29 -3.33
CA VAL A 454 -34.26 -13.46 -3.63
C VAL A 454 -33.43 -14.13 -4.73
N GLY A 455 -32.70 -13.33 -5.50
CA GLY A 455 -31.89 -13.84 -6.61
C GLY A 455 -30.66 -14.61 -6.16
N HIS A 456 -30.16 -14.32 -4.95
CA HIS A 456 -29.03 -15.03 -4.34
C HIS A 456 -28.99 -14.82 -2.82
N VAL A 457 -28.40 -15.78 -2.10
CA VAL A 457 -28.06 -15.65 -0.68
C VAL A 457 -26.57 -15.89 -0.53
N ILE A 458 -25.85 -14.90 -0.02
CA ILE A 458 -24.46 -15.08 0.40
C ILE A 458 -24.49 -15.75 1.77
N GLU A 459 -23.88 -16.92 1.87
CA GLU A 459 -23.95 -17.75 3.07
C GLU A 459 -23.11 -17.15 4.19
N GLY A 460 -23.60 -17.29 5.43
CA GLY A 460 -22.88 -16.85 6.61
C GLY A 460 -23.80 -16.33 7.72
N THR A 461 -23.17 -15.94 8.82
CA THR A 461 -23.86 -15.50 10.04
C THR A 461 -23.36 -14.12 10.44
N SER A 462 -24.30 -13.20 10.67
CA SER A 462 -23.98 -11.86 11.19
C SER A 462 -23.66 -11.93 12.67
N GLN A 463 -22.80 -11.05 13.16
CA GLN A 463 -22.33 -11.08 14.54
C GLN A 463 -23.42 -10.67 15.57
N GLY A 464 -24.53 -10.08 15.11
CA GLY A 464 -25.49 -9.42 15.98
C GLY A 464 -24.96 -8.06 16.45
N GLY A 465 -25.73 -7.39 17.31
CA GLY A 465 -25.31 -6.13 17.93
C GLY A 465 -26.30 -4.99 17.73
N LEU A 466 -25.91 -3.81 18.22
CA LEU A 466 -26.71 -2.60 18.09
C LEU A 466 -26.76 -2.16 16.62
N ALA A 467 -27.87 -1.54 16.23
CA ALA A 467 -27.98 -0.92 14.92
C ALA A 467 -26.96 0.21 14.75
N SER A 468 -26.72 0.65 13.51
CA SER A 468 -25.84 1.78 13.26
C SER A 468 -26.35 3.07 13.94
N THR A 469 -25.42 3.87 14.46
CA THR A 469 -25.73 5.25 14.86
C THR A 469 -26.06 6.03 13.60
N VAL A 470 -27.14 6.80 13.61
CA VAL A 470 -27.58 7.62 12.46
C VAL A 470 -27.43 9.08 12.83
N LEU A 471 -26.64 9.80 12.03
CA LEU A 471 -26.30 11.20 12.25
C LEU A 471 -26.76 12.04 11.06
N ASP A 472 -27.47 13.13 11.33
CA ASP A 472 -27.79 14.15 10.34
C ASP A 472 -26.66 15.18 10.26
N ALA A 473 -26.11 15.35 9.06
CA ALA A 473 -25.05 16.31 8.73
C ALA A 473 -25.52 17.37 7.72
N THR A 474 -26.83 17.55 7.54
CA THR A 474 -27.39 18.50 6.56
C THR A 474 -27.42 19.95 7.07
N GLY A 475 -27.42 20.14 8.38
CA GLY A 475 -27.51 21.46 9.02
C GLY A 475 -26.18 22.02 9.54
N ASP A 476 -26.29 23.18 10.22
CA ASP A 476 -25.14 23.86 10.84
C ASP A 476 -24.58 23.11 12.06
N SER A 477 -25.31 22.13 12.60
CA SER A 477 -24.87 21.23 13.68
C SER A 477 -25.13 19.77 13.31
N LEU A 478 -24.35 18.86 13.90
CA LEU A 478 -24.57 17.43 13.77
C LEU A 478 -25.68 16.99 14.74
N ILE A 479 -26.63 16.20 14.27
CA ILE A 479 -27.77 15.75 15.09
C ILE A 479 -27.85 14.23 15.07
N VAL A 480 -27.81 13.60 16.24
CA VAL A 480 -28.04 12.15 16.36
C VAL A 480 -29.54 11.89 16.16
N LEU A 481 -29.89 11.27 15.03
CA LEU A 481 -31.26 10.85 14.72
C LEU A 481 -31.60 9.50 15.38
N ARG A 482 -30.58 8.65 15.57
CA ARG A 482 -30.71 7.35 16.23
C ARG A 482 -29.40 6.97 16.91
N GLU A 483 -29.46 6.69 18.21
CA GLU A 483 -28.36 6.07 18.95
C GLU A 483 -28.16 4.62 18.53
N GLY A 484 -26.91 4.19 18.44
CA GLY A 484 -26.53 2.87 17.95
C GLY A 484 -25.17 2.44 18.49
N ALA A 485 -24.45 1.63 17.72
CA ALA A 485 -23.18 1.04 18.12
C ALA A 485 -22.02 2.04 18.29
N VAL A 486 -22.13 3.26 17.76
CA VAL A 486 -21.10 4.31 17.88
C VAL A 486 -21.61 5.40 18.80
N ASP A 487 -20.91 5.65 19.90
CA ASP A 487 -21.21 6.76 20.81
C ASP A 487 -20.61 8.06 20.26
N ILE A 488 -21.47 8.95 19.76
CA ILE A 488 -21.09 10.26 19.22
C ILE A 488 -21.64 11.35 20.13
N LYS A 489 -20.73 12.09 20.75
CA LYS A 489 -21.08 13.32 21.46
C LYS A 489 -21.09 14.46 20.44
N CYS A 490 -22.28 14.96 20.12
CA CYS A 490 -22.43 16.18 19.35
C CYS A 490 -22.33 17.37 20.30
N ASP A 491 -21.48 18.35 19.95
CA ASP A 491 -21.34 19.62 20.68
C ASP A 491 -22.52 20.57 20.44
#